data_AF-A0A2Z2HWK3-F1
#
_entry.id   AF-A0A2Z2HWK3-F1
#
_cell.length_a   1.000
_cell.length_b   1.000
_cell.length_c   1.000
_cell.angle_alpha   90.00
_cell.angle_beta   90.00
_cell.angle_gamma   90.00
#
_symmetry.space_group_name_H-M   'P 1'
#
loop_
_entity.id
_entity.type
_entity.pdbx_description
1 polymer ?
#
loop_
_entity_poly.entity_id
_entity_poly.type
_entity_poly.pdbx_seq_one_letter_code
_entity_poly.pdbx_strand_id
1 'polypeptide(L)' 'MEIETEPVFLVLPALVLGFVGIVFGGMVGLGFGLVVGLCIGLTVVTVELASRVATLEARLDDLEGE' A
#
# COMPACT_ATOMS: atom_id res chain seq x y z
N MET A 1 16.42 0.43 14.86
CA MET A 1 14.99 0.69 14.67
C MET A 1 14.64 0.02 13.36
N GLU A 2 14.29 -1.25 13.43
CA GLU A 2 14.10 -2.11 12.26
C GLU A 2 12.78 -1.72 11.59
N ILE A 3 12.86 -1.23 10.37
CA ILE A 3 11.72 -0.92 9.53
C ILE A 3 11.25 -2.27 8.94
N GLU A 4 10.49 -3.05 9.70
CA GLU A 4 10.02 -4.38 9.24
C GLU A 4 8.61 -4.35 8.59
N THR A 5 8.10 -3.18 8.17
CA THR A 5 6.71 -3.04 7.71
C THR A 5 6.51 -2.92 6.20
N GLU A 6 7.41 -3.45 5.36
CA GLU A 6 7.47 -2.94 3.97
C GLU A 6 6.88 -3.83 2.84
N PRO A 7 6.78 -5.17 2.93
CA PRO A 7 6.13 -5.95 1.85
C PRO A 7 4.72 -6.46 2.19
N VAL A 8 4.41 -6.74 3.47
CA VAL A 8 3.20 -7.51 3.82
C VAL A 8 1.91 -6.75 3.46
N PHE A 9 1.88 -5.44 3.68
CA PHE A 9 0.69 -4.61 3.41
C PHE A 9 0.38 -4.47 1.91
N LEU A 10 1.40 -4.62 1.05
CA LEU A 10 1.28 -4.57 -0.40
C LEU A 10 0.97 -5.96 -0.99
N VAL A 11 1.66 -6.98 -0.49
CA VAL A 11 1.64 -8.33 -1.04
C VAL A 11 0.37 -9.08 -0.61
N LEU A 12 -0.12 -8.88 0.61
CA LEU A 12 -1.30 -9.57 1.11
C LEU A 12 -2.57 -9.23 0.30
N PRO A 13 -2.95 -7.96 0.05
CA PRO A 13 -4.10 -7.65 -0.79
C PRO A 13 -3.91 -8.12 -2.25
N ALA A 14 -2.69 -8.05 -2.79
CA ALA A 14 -2.39 -8.57 -4.12
C ALA A 14 -2.60 -10.09 -4.23
N LEU A 15 -2.16 -10.86 -3.22
CA LEU A 15 -2.39 -12.30 -3.16
C LEU A 15 -3.86 -12.64 -2.95
N VAL A 16 -4.58 -11.93 -2.08
CA VAL A 16 -6.01 -12.16 -1.83
C VAL A 16 -6.83 -11.91 -3.10
N LEU A 17 -6.64 -10.76 -3.76
CA LEU A 17 -7.33 -10.44 -5.01
C LEU A 17 -6.89 -11.36 -6.16
N GLY A 18 -5.62 -11.77 -6.19
CA GLY A 18 -5.13 -12.80 -7.12
C GLY A 18 -5.85 -14.14 -6.94
N PHE A 19 -6.00 -14.63 -5.70
CA PHE A 19 -6.74 -15.86 -5.40
C PHE A 19 -8.23 -15.76 -5.74
N VAL A 20 -8.88 -14.64 -5.39
CA VAL A 20 -10.26 -14.37 -5.81
C VAL A 20 -10.35 -14.39 -7.34
N GLY A 21 -9.40 -13.77 -8.02
CA GLY A 21 -9.28 -13.80 -9.48
C GLY A 21 -9.19 -15.22 -10.04
N ILE A 22 -8.35 -16.09 -9.47
CA ILE A 22 -8.26 -17.50 -9.87
C ILE A 22 -9.61 -18.20 -9.74
N VAL A 23 -10.30 -18.02 -8.62
CA VAL A 23 -11.57 -18.69 -8.31
C VAL A 23 -12.67 -18.32 -9.30
N PHE A 24 -12.73 -17.06 -9.74
CA PHE A 24 -13.79 -16.57 -10.62
C PHE A 24 -13.44 -16.52 -12.12
N GLY A 25 -12.15 -16.55 -12.49
CA GLY A 25 -11.71 -16.33 -13.87
C GLY A 25 -10.47 -17.12 -14.31
N GLY A 26 -10.01 -18.10 -13.53
CA GLY A 26 -8.85 -18.92 -13.84
C GLY A 26 -7.57 -18.08 -13.98
N MET A 27 -6.70 -18.40 -14.95
CA MET A 27 -5.43 -17.70 -15.15
C MET A 27 -5.60 -16.22 -15.55
N VAL A 28 -6.67 -15.88 -16.29
CA VAL A 28 -6.95 -14.48 -16.66
C VAL A 28 -7.39 -13.68 -15.42
N GLY A 29 -8.23 -14.29 -14.59
CA GLY A 29 -8.62 -13.69 -13.32
C GLY A 29 -7.46 -13.50 -12.35
N LEU A 30 -6.48 -14.42 -12.31
CA LEU A 30 -5.23 -14.24 -11.54
C LEU A 30 -4.48 -12.98 -11.96
N GLY A 31 -4.33 -12.75 -13.27
CA GLY A 31 -3.64 -11.58 -13.79
C GLY A 31 -4.34 -10.28 -13.38
N PHE A 32 -5.65 -10.19 -13.60
CA PHE A 32 -6.43 -9.02 -13.19
C PHE A 32 -6.44 -8.82 -11.66
N GLY A 33 -6.59 -9.90 -10.88
CA GLY A 33 -6.59 -9.85 -9.43
C GLY A 33 -5.27 -9.35 -8.85
N LEU A 34 -4.14 -9.81 -9.40
CA LEU A 34 -2.81 -9.33 -9.01
C LEU A 34 -2.62 -7.85 -9.36
N VAL A 35 -2.97 -7.42 -10.56
CA VAL A 35 -2.82 -6.02 -10.98
C VAL A 35 -3.66 -5.10 -10.10
N VAL A 36 -4.93 -5.43 -9.89
CA VAL A 36 -5.84 -4.62 -9.06
C VAL A 36 -5.36 -4.58 -7.61
N GLY A 37 -4.97 -5.72 -7.03
CA GLY A 37 -4.51 -5.77 -5.66
C GLY A 37 -3.18 -5.03 -5.44
N LEU A 38 -2.28 -5.05 -6.44
CA LEU A 38 -1.06 -4.26 -6.39
C LEU A 38 -1.35 -2.75 -6.47
N CYS A 39 -2.27 -2.33 -7.35
CA CYS A 39 -2.70 -0.93 -7.44
C CYS A 39 -3.30 -0.42 -6.13
N ILE A 40 -4.15 -1.23 -5.48
CA ILE A 40 -4.74 -0.89 -4.18
C ILE A 40 -3.65 -0.78 -3.11
N GLY A 41 -2.77 -1.78 -3.02
CA GLY A 41 -1.68 -1.77 -2.06
C GLY A 41 -0.77 -0.54 -2.22
N LEU A 42 -0.42 -0.18 -3.45
CA LEU A 42 0.38 1.02 -3.74
C LEU A 42 -0.35 2.30 -3.32
N THR A 43 -1.65 2.40 -3.63
CA THR A 43 -2.45 3.58 -3.27
C THR A 43 -2.47 3.79 -1.75
N VAL A 44 -2.68 2.73 -0.98
CA VAL A 44 -2.68 2.80 0.49
C VAL A 44 -1.33 3.26 1.02
N VAL A 45 -0.23 2.67 0.52
CA VAL A 45 1.13 3.07 0.92
C VAL A 45 1.40 4.55 0.58
N THR A 46 0.99 5.02 -0.60
CA THR A 46 1.19 6.43 -0.96
C THR A 46 0.41 7.39 -0.09
N VAL A 47 -0.82 7.03 0.31
CA VAL A 47 -1.65 7.86 1.18
C VAL A 47 -1.07 7.89 2.60
N GLU A 48 -0.60 6.76 3.10
CA GLU A 48 0.03 6.69 4.41
C GLU A 48 1.35 7.48 4.44
N LEU A 49 2.16 7.37 3.38
CA LEU A 49 3.40 8.15 3.25
C LEU A 49 3.10 9.66 3.21
N ALA A 50 2.10 10.08 2.44
CA ALA A 50 1.68 11.48 2.38
C ALA A 50 1.22 12.01 3.74
N SER A 51 0.46 11.22 4.50
CA SER A 51 0.02 11.60 5.85
C SER A 51 1.19 11.74 6.83
N ARG A 52 2.19 10.83 6.76
CA ARG A 52 3.40 10.91 7.57
C ARG A 52 4.24 12.14 7.23
N VAL A 53 4.38 12.47 5.95
CA VAL A 53 5.08 13.67 5.47
C VAL A 53 4.38 14.93 5.98
N ALA A 54 3.06 15.05 5.82
CA ALA A 54 2.31 16.21 6.32
C ALA A 54 2.44 16.39 7.84
N THR A 55 2.50 15.30 8.60
CA THR A 55 2.71 15.34 10.06
C THR A 55 4.13 15.80 10.43
N LEU A 56 5.13 15.42 9.63
CA LEU A 56 6.51 15.87 9.80
C LEU A 56 6.68 17.34 9.44
N GLU A 57 6.06 17.79 8.34
CA GLU A 57 6.07 19.20 7.95
C GLU A 57 5.46 20.09 9.04
N ALA A 58 4.30 19.70 9.60
CA ALA A 58 3.69 20.44 10.72
C ALA A 58 4.60 20.52 11.96
N ARG A 59 5.34 19.45 12.25
CA ARG A 59 6.31 19.44 13.37
C ARG A 59 7.55 20.28 13.10
N LEU A 60 7.96 20.38 11.84
CA LEU A 60 9.10 21.19 11.44
C LEU A 60 8.75 22.68 11.52
N ASP A 61 7.55 23.06 11.09
CA ASP A 61 7.04 24.44 11.14
C ASP A 61 6.93 24.95 12.61
N ASP A 62 6.47 24.09 13.52
CA ASP A 62 6.44 24.39 14.97
C ASP A 62 7.85 24.64 15.55
N LEU A 63 8.89 23.95 15.02
CA LEU A 63 10.28 24.11 15.48
C LEU A 63 10.99 25.32 14.86
N GLU A 64 10.60 25.77 13.67
CA GLU A 64 11.14 27.00 13.04
C GLU A 64 10.48 28.28 13.58
N GLY A 65 9.33 28.16 14.25
CA GLY A 65 8.59 29.28 14.86
C GLY A 65 9.02 29.68 16.27
N GLU A 66 9.89 28.89 16.94
CA GLU A 66 10.51 29.20 18.26
C GLU A 66 11.90 29.84 18.13
#